data_AF-A0A558ENV4-F1
#
_entry.id   AF-A0A558ENV4-F1
#
_cell.length_a   1.000
_cell.length_b   1.000
_cell.length_c   1.000
_cell.angle_alpha   90.00
_cell.angle_beta   90.00
_cell.angle_gamma   90.00
#
_symmetry.space_group_name_H-M   'P 1'
#
loop_
_entity.id
_entity.type
_entity.pdbx_description
1 polymer ?
#
loop_
_entity_poly.entity_id
_entity_poly.type
_entity_poly.pdbx_seq_one_letter_code
_entity_poly.pdbx_strand_id
1 'polypeptide(L)' 'MKKSDLSKTYRVRGEFVDSIKDKSLDFIIETKERIEEADIINALIYKYLKDITSKDVTKYIEEVKKAD' A
#
# COMPACT_ATOMS: atom_id res chain seq x y z
N MET A 1 12.25 18.94 18.78
CA MET A 1 11.63 17.61 18.59
C MET A 1 12.57 16.76 17.76
N LYS A 2 13.10 15.65 18.32
CA LYS A 2 13.89 14.70 17.53
C LYS A 2 12.99 14.20 16.39
N LYS A 3 13.41 14.35 15.13
CA LYS A 3 12.83 13.58 14.01
C LYS A 3 13.12 12.13 14.33
N SER A 4 12.18 11.44 14.97
CA SER A 4 12.17 9.99 15.04
C SER A 4 12.24 9.49 13.61
N ASP A 5 13.11 8.55 13.29
CA ASP A 5 13.14 7.88 11.98
C ASP A 5 11.70 7.61 11.51
N LEU A 6 11.30 8.32 10.46
CA LEU A 6 9.89 8.56 10.10
C LEU A 6 9.23 7.35 9.42
N SER A 7 9.99 6.31 9.12
CA SER A 7 9.53 5.12 8.44
C SER A 7 9.49 3.91 9.37
N LYS A 8 8.39 3.15 9.26
CA LYS A 8 8.26 1.82 9.86
C LYS A 8 8.07 0.82 8.74
N THR A 9 8.76 -0.31 8.82
CA THR A 9 8.59 -1.41 7.87
C THR A 9 7.35 -2.21 8.25
N TYR A 10 6.36 -2.25 7.35
CA TYR A 10 5.18 -3.11 7.47
C TYR A 10 5.30 -4.30 6.53
N ARG A 11 4.80 -5.46 6.96
CA ARG A 11 4.72 -6.63 6.09
C ARG A 11 3.52 -6.48 5.17
N VAL A 12 3.80 -6.44 3.87
CA VAL A 12 2.78 -6.48 2.81
C VAL A 12 2.72 -7.90 2.26
N ARG A 13 1.52 -8.39 1.94
CA ARG A 13 1.35 -9.74 1.34
C ARG A 13 1.85 -9.76 -0.09
N GLY A 14 2.34 -10.92 -0.54
CA GLY A 14 2.97 -11.09 -1.86
C GLY A 14 2.09 -10.63 -3.02
N GLU A 15 0.81 -11.01 -3.01
CA GLU A 15 -0.19 -10.59 -4.01
C GLU A 15 -0.27 -9.07 -4.20
N PHE A 16 -0.17 -8.31 -3.10
CA PHE A 16 -0.20 -6.86 -3.15
C PHE A 16 1.14 -6.30 -3.60
N VAL A 17 2.26 -6.92 -3.21
CA VAL A 17 3.59 -6.52 -3.68
C VAL A 17 3.69 -6.65 -5.20
N ASP A 18 3.23 -7.77 -5.76
CA ASP A 18 3.26 -7.99 -7.21
C ASP A 18 2.33 -6.99 -7.93
N SER A 19 1.14 -6.75 -7.40
CA SER A 19 0.22 -5.73 -7.93
C SER A 19 0.81 -4.31 -7.87
N ILE A 20 1.58 -3.98 -6.83
CA ILE A 20 2.24 -2.67 -6.68
C ILE A 20 3.36 -2.51 -7.71
N LYS A 21 4.14 -3.57 -7.96
CA LYS A 21 5.20 -3.58 -8.98
C LYS A 21 4.64 -3.35 -10.38
N ASP A 22 3.56 -4.06 -10.72
CA ASP A 22 2.92 -3.91 -12.03
C ASP A 22 2.40 -2.48 -12.21
N LYS A 23 1.73 -1.92 -11.19
CA LYS A 23 1.29 -0.52 -11.21
C LYS A 23 2.42 0.49 -11.33
N SER A 24 3.57 0.21 -10.71
CA SER A 24 4.74 1.06 -10.84
C SER A 24 5.21 1.14 -12.30
N LEU A 25 5.27 -0.01 -12.99
CA LEU A 25 5.60 -0.06 -14.41
C LEU A 25 4.57 0.67 -15.27
N ASP A 26 3.27 0.43 -15.05
CA ASP A 26 2.19 1.09 -15.79
C ASP A 26 2.27 2.62 -15.66
N PHE A 27 2.50 3.13 -14.45
CA PHE A 27 2.60 4.56 -14.23
C PHE A 27 3.84 5.17 -14.85
N ILE A 28 4.97 4.46 -14.88
CA ILE A 28 6.18 4.93 -15.60
C ILE A 28 5.88 5.10 -17.09
N ILE A 29 5.13 4.17 -17.68
CA ILE A 29 4.74 4.24 -19.09
C ILE A 29 3.79 5.42 -19.32
N GLU A 30 2.83 5.64 -18.43
CA GLU A 30 1.82 6.70 -18.55
C GLU A 30 2.44 8.11 -18.36
N THR A 31 3.21 8.31 -17.29
CA THR A 31 3.74 9.62 -16.92
C THR A 31 5.09 9.94 -17.56
N LYS A 32 5.79 8.93 -18.07
CA LYS A 32 7.19 9.00 -18.52
C LYS A 32 8.17 9.39 -17.41
N GLU A 33 7.75 9.28 -16.16
CA GLU A 33 8.56 9.59 -14.98
C GLU A 33 8.67 8.37 -14.07
N ARG A 34 9.80 8.25 -13.39
CA ARG A 34 9.99 7.18 -12.41
C ARG A 34 9.13 7.46 -11.18
N ILE A 35 8.18 6.57 -10.90
CA ILE A 35 7.40 6.58 -9.66
C ILE A 35 7.92 5.46 -8.74
N GLU A 36 8.20 5.77 -7.49
CA GLU A 36 8.64 4.76 -6.52
C GLU A 36 7.47 3.95 -5.97
N GLU A 37 7.68 2.66 -5.69
CA GLU A 37 6.68 1.81 -5.03
C GLU A 37 6.23 2.39 -3.68
N ALA A 38 7.15 3.04 -2.96
CA ALA A 38 6.85 3.72 -1.70
C ALA A 38 5.82 4.85 -1.90
N ASP A 39 5.92 5.63 -2.98
CA ASP A 39 4.98 6.70 -3.29
C ASP A 39 3.61 6.15 -3.62
N ILE A 40 3.54 5.03 -4.35
CA ILE A 40 2.28 4.34 -4.67
C ILE A 40 1.59 3.86 -3.39
N ILE A 41 2.33 3.24 -2.47
CA ILE A 41 1.80 2.78 -1.18
C ILE A 41 1.33 3.97 -0.34
N ASN A 42 2.13 5.03 -0.24
CA ASN A 42 1.76 6.22 0.52
C ASN A 42 0.53 6.91 -0.06
N ALA A 43 0.40 6.99 -1.39
CA ALA A 43 -0.78 7.54 -2.06
C ALA A 43 -2.02 6.68 -1.79
N LEU A 44 -1.89 5.35 -1.81
CA LEU A 44 -2.97 4.43 -1.46
C LEU A 44 -3.46 4.66 -0.02
N ILE A 45 -2.53 4.75 0.92
CA ILE A 45 -2.83 5.03 2.33
C ILE A 45 -3.48 6.42 2.44
N TYR A 46 -2.90 7.46 1.85
CA TYR A 46 -3.46 8.81 1.91
C TYR A 46 -4.89 8.88 1.38
N LYS A 47 -5.19 8.16 0.29
CA LYS A 47 -6.51 8.14 -0.34
C LYS A 47 -7.58 7.49 0.53
N TYR A 48 -7.25 6.41 1.25
CA TYR A 48 -8.26 5.55 1.90
C TYR A 48 -8.17 5.47 3.43
N LEU A 49 -7.04 5.86 4.05
CA LEU A 49 -6.84 5.72 5.50
C LEU A 49 -7.85 6.53 6.32
N LYS A 50 -8.29 7.69 5.83
CA LYS A 50 -9.28 8.53 6.52
C LYS A 50 -10.67 7.89 6.57
N ASP A 51 -10.97 6.99 5.63
CA ASP A 51 -12.30 6.40 5.44
C ASP A 51 -12.36 4.93 5.90
N ILE A 52 -11.21 4.35 6.29
CA ILE A 52 -11.15 2.95 6.71
C ILE A 52 -11.87 2.76 8.05
N THR A 53 -12.76 1.76 8.11
CA THR A 53 -13.48 1.43 9.34
C THR A 53 -12.98 0.11 9.95
N SER A 54 -13.30 -0.11 11.23
CA SER A 54 -13.00 -1.39 11.88
C SER A 54 -13.63 -2.59 11.17
N LYS A 55 -14.82 -2.41 10.59
CA LYS A 55 -15.52 -3.46 9.83
C LYS A 55 -14.73 -3.86 8.59
N ASP A 56 -14.16 -2.90 7.86
CA ASP A 56 -13.36 -3.17 6.66
C ASP A 56 -12.12 -4.00 7.01
N VAL A 57 -11.47 -3.68 8.13
CA VAL A 57 -10.31 -4.42 8.62
C VAL A 57 -10.69 -5.84 9.04
N THR A 58 -11.78 -6.01 9.78
CA THR A 58 -12.27 -7.34 10.20
C THR A 58 -12.62 -8.19 8.98
N LYS A 59 -13.30 -7.62 7.99
CA LYS A 59 -13.66 -8.31 6.75
C LYS A 59 -12.41 -8.77 5.99
N TYR A 60 -11.41 -7.90 5.82
CA TYR A 60 -10.13 -8.28 5.22
C TYR A 60 -9.44 -9.42 5.99
N ILE A 61 -9.47 -9.39 7.32
CA ILE A 61 -8.89 -10.47 8.13
C ILE A 61 -9.62 -11.80 7.88
N GLU A 62 -10.94 -11.78 7.76
CA GLU A 62 -11.73 -13.00 7.58
C GLU A 62 -11.62 -13.57 6.16
N GLU A 63 -11.73 -12.72 5.15
CA GLU A 63 -11.78 -13.15 3.75
C GLU A 63 -10.40 -13.39 3.15
N VAL A 64 -9.40 -12.59 3.54
CA VAL A 64 -8.07 -12.64 2.94
C VAL A 64 -7.08 -13.26 3.93
N LYS A 65 -7.07 -12.79 5.18
CA LYS A 65 -6.03 -13.22 6.12
C LYS A 65 -6.22 -14.65 6.65
N LYS A 66 -7.45 -15.11 6.86
CA LYS A 66 -7.77 -16.47 7.35
C LYS A 66 -7.97 -17.50 6.24
N ALA A 67 -8.08 -17.06 4.98
CA ALA A 67 -8.22 -17.95 3.84
C ALA A 67 -6.87 -18.54 3.38
N ASP A 68 -5.75 -17.92 3.80
CA ASP A 68 -4.40 -18.49 3.80
C ASP A 68 -4.10 -19.23 5.12
#